data_AF-A0A2C9LW42-F1
#
_entry.id   AF-A0A2C9LW42-F1
#
_cell.length_a   1.000
_cell.length_b   1.000
_cell.length_c   1.000
_cell.angle_alpha   90.00
_cell.angle_beta   90.00
_cell.angle_gamma   90.00
#
_symmetry.space_group_name_H-M   'P 1'
#
loop_
_entity.id
_entity.type
_entity.pdbx_description
1 polymer ?
#
loop_
_entity_poly.entity_id
_entity_poly.type
_entity_poly.pdbx_seq_one_letter_code
_entity_poly.pdbx_strand_id
1 'polypeptide(L)'
;MAERRWTWLSAQYNIPYPFLHPVDFALLSDVTGSDSSRWSVLKVWYAGQIYESLEEFVEGYNSNSIPKLKLQKPVESETLFSTLNLKGIPSPRNSQRPPQQYEADGKRYSLKDRQVKYLDWTFNFRMSPFTGPSVYDIRFKGERIAYEIGLSEISLYYSGFAPMQVGSRDVIIFMFSYYTHYCMLII
;
A
#
# COMPACT_ATOMS: atom_id res chain seq x y z
N MET A 1 2.51 13.07 -29.41
CA MET A 1 1.11 13.13 -28.92
C MET A 1 1.17 13.35 -27.42
N ALA A 2 0.26 14.14 -26.83
CA ALA A 2 0.19 14.22 -25.37
C ALA A 2 -0.30 12.86 -24.82
N GLU A 3 0.38 12.37 -23.79
CA GLU A 3 0.02 11.12 -23.11
C GLU A 3 -1.28 11.33 -22.32
N ARG A 4 -2.27 10.45 -22.52
CA ARG A 4 -3.56 10.53 -21.82
C ARG A 4 -3.40 10.04 -20.39
N ARG A 5 -4.01 10.75 -19.44
CA ARG A 5 -4.05 10.36 -18.03
C ARG A 5 -5.50 10.21 -17.57
N TRP A 6 -6.01 8.99 -17.69
CA TRP A 6 -7.34 8.62 -17.22
C TRP A 6 -7.23 7.87 -15.90
N THR A 7 -8.08 8.19 -14.92
CA THR A 7 -8.05 7.55 -13.60
C THR A 7 -9.45 7.31 -13.06
N TRP A 8 -9.64 6.19 -12.34
CA TRP A 8 -10.86 5.94 -11.58
C TRP A 8 -10.73 6.55 -10.18
N LEU A 9 -11.74 7.32 -9.76
CA LEU A 9 -11.84 7.94 -8.44
C LEU A 9 -13.09 7.41 -7.73
N SER A 10 -12.92 6.64 -6.66
CA SER A 10 -14.02 6.03 -5.90
C SER A 10 -14.46 6.86 -4.71
N ALA A 11 -15.76 6.85 -4.42
CA ALA A 11 -16.26 7.31 -3.13
C ALA A 11 -16.06 6.24 -2.04
N GLN A 12 -15.71 6.70 -0.84
CA GLN A 12 -15.60 5.90 0.38
C GLN A 12 -16.16 6.75 1.54
N TYR A 13 -16.61 6.12 2.62
CA TYR A 13 -16.93 6.88 3.82
C TYR A 13 -15.63 7.37 4.49
N ASN A 14 -15.51 8.69 4.69
CA ASN A 14 -14.40 9.29 5.41
C ASN A 14 -14.56 9.05 6.93
N ILE A 15 -14.10 7.88 7.37
CA ILE A 15 -14.10 7.35 8.74
C ILE A 15 -12.85 6.43 8.90
N PRO A 16 -12.46 5.99 10.11
CA PRO A 16 -11.23 5.20 10.30
C PRO A 16 -11.11 3.97 9.39
N TYR A 17 -9.98 3.89 8.66
CA TYR A 17 -9.70 2.94 7.57
C TYR A 17 -10.75 2.99 6.43
N PRO A 18 -10.81 4.10 5.64
CA PRO A 18 -11.82 4.31 4.60
C PRO A 18 -11.94 3.20 3.55
N PHE A 19 -10.83 2.53 3.22
CA PHE A 19 -10.78 1.42 2.27
C PHE A 19 -11.67 0.23 2.64
N LEU A 20 -12.02 0.08 3.92
CA LEU A 20 -12.96 -0.95 4.41
C LEU A 20 -14.42 -0.49 4.36
N HIS A 21 -14.68 0.74 3.92
CA HIS A 21 -16.01 1.37 3.83
C HIS A 21 -16.28 1.94 2.43
N PRO A 22 -16.19 1.12 1.36
CA PRO A 22 -16.45 1.56 0.01
C PRO A 22 -17.91 1.99 -0.16
N VAL A 23 -18.11 3.02 -0.98
CA VAL A 23 -19.40 3.31 -1.60
C VAL A 23 -19.31 2.79 -3.02
N ASP A 24 -20.35 2.10 -3.51
CA ASP A 24 -20.37 1.57 -4.88
C ASP A 24 -20.69 2.70 -5.89
N PHE A 25 -19.79 3.68 -5.94
CA PHE A 25 -19.81 4.88 -6.78
C PHE A 25 -18.37 5.27 -7.14
N ALA A 26 -18.07 5.42 -8.42
CA ALA A 26 -16.78 5.93 -8.89
C ALA A 26 -16.90 6.75 -10.17
N LEU A 27 -15.94 7.63 -10.41
CA LEU A 27 -15.85 8.47 -11.60
C LEU A 27 -14.60 8.08 -12.40
N LEU A 28 -14.74 7.83 -13.70
CA LEU A 28 -13.60 7.81 -14.61
C LEU A 28 -13.34 9.24 -15.05
N SER A 29 -12.20 9.80 -14.68
CA SER A 29 -11.84 11.19 -14.99
C SER A 29 -10.67 11.27 -15.95
N ASP A 30 -10.78 12.11 -16.97
CA ASP A 30 -9.64 12.59 -17.74
C ASP A 30 -8.97 13.73 -16.99
N VAL A 31 -7.73 13.48 -16.54
CA VAL A 31 -6.86 14.45 -15.87
C VAL A 31 -5.58 14.70 -16.68
N THR A 32 -5.70 14.66 -18.01
CA THR A 32 -4.61 14.92 -18.95
C THR A 32 -4.19 16.39 -18.92
N GLY A 33 -2.88 16.62 -18.76
CA GLY A 33 -2.30 17.97 -18.69
C GLY A 33 -2.46 18.64 -17.31
N SER A 34 -1.78 19.78 -17.14
CA SER A 34 -1.69 20.53 -15.88
C SER A 34 -2.81 21.55 -15.64
N ASP A 35 -3.74 21.67 -16.58
CA ASP A 35 -4.82 22.66 -16.56
C ASP A 35 -6.13 21.97 -16.18
N SER A 36 -6.53 22.14 -14.92
CA SER A 36 -7.71 21.49 -14.36
C SER A 36 -9.03 21.98 -14.94
N SER A 37 -9.06 23.13 -15.64
CA SER A 37 -10.26 23.58 -16.34
C SER A 37 -10.62 22.73 -17.56
N ARG A 38 -9.66 21.93 -18.05
CA ARG A 38 -9.82 20.99 -19.17
C ARG A 38 -10.00 19.53 -18.73
N TRP A 39 -10.05 19.26 -17.42
CA TRP A 39 -10.34 17.93 -16.90
C TRP A 39 -11.85 17.64 -16.98
N SER A 40 -12.22 16.38 -17.20
CA SER A 40 -13.63 15.99 -17.39
C SER A 40 -13.93 14.61 -16.81
N VAL A 41 -15.19 14.41 -16.41
CA VAL A 41 -15.71 13.06 -16.12
C VAL A 41 -16.08 12.40 -17.44
N LEU A 42 -15.53 11.22 -17.70
CA LEU A 42 -15.76 10.43 -18.91
C LEU A 42 -16.87 9.38 -18.73
N LYS A 43 -16.97 8.77 -17.55
CA LYS A 43 -17.96 7.75 -17.20
C LYS A 43 -18.24 7.75 -15.71
N VAL A 44 -19.42 7.29 -15.31
CA VAL A 44 -19.78 7.02 -13.91
C VAL A 44 -19.95 5.52 -13.71
N TRP A 45 -19.41 4.97 -12.64
CA TRP A 45 -19.77 3.65 -12.11
C TRP A 45 -20.70 3.82 -10.91
N TYR A 46 -21.84 3.14 -10.90
CA TYR A 46 -22.73 3.08 -9.74
C TYR A 46 -23.61 1.83 -9.78
N ALA A 47 -23.86 1.22 -8.62
CA ALA A 47 -24.76 0.07 -8.46
C ALA A 47 -24.44 -1.11 -9.40
N GLY A 48 -23.16 -1.40 -9.61
CA GLY A 48 -22.68 -2.44 -10.53
C GLY A 48 -22.82 -2.11 -12.03
N GLN A 49 -23.12 -0.86 -12.40
CA GLN A 49 -23.37 -0.42 -13.77
C GLN A 49 -22.45 0.75 -14.18
N ILE A 50 -22.23 0.90 -15.48
CA ILE A 50 -21.51 2.03 -16.09
C ILE A 50 -22.52 2.93 -16.82
N TYR A 51 -22.37 4.23 -16.63
CA TYR A 51 -23.09 5.29 -17.35
C TYR A 51 -22.08 6.09 -18.18
N GLU A 52 -22.49 6.54 -19.37
CA GLU A 52 -21.63 7.18 -20.37
C GLU A 52 -21.41 8.68 -20.08
N SER A 53 -22.17 9.28 -19.17
CA SER A 53 -22.00 10.67 -18.75
C SER A 53 -22.46 10.89 -17.30
N LEU A 54 -22.09 12.04 -16.72
CA LEU A 54 -22.60 12.44 -15.40
C LEU A 54 -24.07 12.85 -15.48
N GLU A 55 -24.45 13.45 -16.61
CA GLU A 55 -25.79 13.95 -16.92
C GLU A 55 -26.80 12.78 -16.98
N GLU A 56 -26.49 11.73 -17.74
CA GLU A 56 -27.28 10.49 -17.81
C GLU A 56 -27.49 9.87 -16.41
N PHE A 57 -26.41 9.77 -15.64
CA PHE A 57 -26.48 9.24 -14.27
C PHE A 57 -27.39 10.09 -13.37
N VAL A 58 -27.26 11.42 -13.41
CA VAL A 58 -28.05 12.34 -12.58
C VAL A 58 -29.53 12.34 -12.99
N GLU A 59 -29.84 12.33 -14.30
CA GLU A 59 -31.21 12.21 -14.80
C GLU A 59 -31.83 10.87 -14.41
N GLY A 60 -31.10 9.77 -14.59
CA GLY A 60 -31.53 8.43 -14.21
C GLY A 60 -31.78 8.29 -12.71
N TYR A 61 -30.89 8.86 -11.89
CA TYR A 61 -31.05 8.90 -10.45
C TYR A 61 -32.27 9.73 -10.04
N ASN A 62 -32.46 10.93 -10.58
CA ASN A 62 -33.56 11.81 -10.19
C ASN A 62 -34.93 11.27 -10.65
N SER A 63 -35.01 10.66 -11.83
CA SER A 63 -36.22 10.01 -12.35
C SER A 63 -36.57 8.68 -11.67
N ASN A 64 -35.65 8.10 -10.90
CA ASN A 64 -35.74 6.75 -10.31
C ASN A 64 -35.75 5.62 -11.36
N SER A 65 -35.18 5.84 -12.54
CA SER A 65 -35.05 4.81 -13.58
C SER A 65 -33.84 3.89 -13.38
N ILE A 66 -32.88 4.28 -12.51
CA ILE A 66 -31.70 3.47 -12.14
C ILE A 66 -31.79 2.97 -10.68
N PRO A 67 -31.12 1.85 -10.32
CA PRO A 67 -31.18 1.29 -8.97
C PRO A 67 -30.63 2.26 -7.91
N LYS A 68 -31.31 2.45 -6.78
CA LYS A 68 -30.81 3.28 -5.66
C LYS A 68 -30.34 2.43 -4.48
N LEU A 69 -29.02 2.36 -4.29
CA LEU A 69 -28.43 1.65 -3.16
C LEU A 69 -28.68 2.40 -1.84
N LYS A 70 -29.34 1.74 -0.90
CA LYS A 70 -29.54 2.24 0.47
C LYS A 70 -28.40 1.81 1.38
N LEU A 71 -27.25 2.47 1.23
CA LEU A 71 -26.10 2.29 2.12
C LEU A 71 -26.27 3.13 3.38
N GLN A 72 -26.07 2.52 4.54
CA GLN A 72 -26.01 3.25 5.82
C GLN A 72 -24.58 3.73 6.04
N LYS A 73 -24.38 5.04 6.25
CA LYS A 73 -23.07 5.55 6.68
C LYS A 73 -22.75 4.94 8.04
N PRO A 74 -21.61 4.25 8.22
CA PRO A 74 -21.22 3.72 9.52
C PRO A 74 -21.03 4.86 10.53
N VAL A 75 -21.48 4.63 11.75
CA VAL A 75 -21.26 5.54 12.88
C VAL A 75 -19.88 5.27 13.45
N GLU A 76 -19.10 6.32 13.68
CA GLU A 76 -17.79 6.17 14.33
C GLU A 76 -17.97 5.75 15.80
N SER A 77 -17.27 4.68 16.19
CA SER A 77 -17.21 4.19 17.56
C SER A 77 -15.89 3.46 17.80
N GLU A 78 -15.51 3.28 19.06
CA GLU A 78 -14.34 2.48 19.42
C GLU A 78 -14.46 1.02 18.94
N THR A 79 -15.69 0.52 18.87
CA THR A 79 -16.06 -0.85 18.47
C THR A 79 -16.23 -1.04 16.97
N LEU A 80 -16.19 0.02 16.16
CA LEU A 80 -16.34 -0.04 14.71
C LEU A 80 -15.38 -1.08 14.12
N PHE A 81 -15.89 -1.95 13.24
CA PHE A 81 -15.15 -3.14 12.81
C PHE A 81 -13.77 -2.82 12.20
N SER A 82 -13.64 -1.66 11.54
CA SER A 82 -12.42 -1.19 10.87
C SER A 82 -11.34 -0.64 11.82
N THR A 83 -11.62 -0.37 13.10
CA THR A 83 -10.59 0.11 14.05
C THR A 83 -9.59 -0.98 14.41
N LEU A 84 -8.32 -0.59 14.69
CA LEU A 84 -7.32 -1.48 15.29
C LEU A 84 -7.38 -1.51 16.83
N ASN A 85 -8.48 -1.03 17.42
CA ASN A 85 -8.68 -1.11 18.86
C ASN A 85 -8.75 -2.57 19.30
N LEU A 86 -8.21 -2.88 20.48
CA LEU A 86 -8.32 -4.20 21.08
C LEU A 86 -9.81 -4.56 21.25
N LYS A 87 -10.20 -5.70 20.70
CA LYS A 87 -11.59 -6.20 20.67
C LYS A 87 -11.68 -7.54 21.39
N GLY A 88 -12.83 -7.79 22.01
CA GLY A 88 -13.07 -9.00 22.80
C GLY A 88 -12.52 -8.91 24.23
N ILE A 89 -12.54 -10.04 24.93
CA ILE A 89 -12.10 -10.14 26.33
C ILE A 89 -10.60 -10.45 26.35
N PRO A 90 -9.76 -9.65 27.04
CA PRO A 90 -8.34 -9.95 27.19
C PRO A 90 -8.11 -11.34 27.80
N SER A 91 -7.24 -12.13 27.17
CA SER A 91 -6.85 -13.47 27.63
C SER A 91 -5.32 -13.56 27.63
N PRO A 92 -4.68 -13.77 28.81
CA PRO A 92 -5.28 -13.85 30.14
C PRO A 92 -5.87 -12.51 30.62
N ARG A 93 -6.89 -12.55 31.49
CA ARG A 93 -7.54 -11.34 32.04
C ARG A 93 -6.57 -10.44 32.81
N ASN A 94 -5.63 -11.05 33.55
CA ASN A 94 -4.54 -10.37 34.22
C ASN A 94 -3.25 -10.65 33.42
N SER A 95 -3.01 -9.84 32.38
CA SER A 95 -1.80 -9.98 31.58
C SER A 95 -0.57 -9.52 32.35
N GLN A 96 0.48 -10.34 32.36
CA GLN A 96 1.82 -9.90 32.76
C GLN A 96 2.43 -9.03 31.66
N ARG A 97 3.55 -8.34 31.98
CA ARG A 97 4.34 -7.66 30.95
C ARG A 97 4.79 -8.68 29.90
N PRO A 98 4.65 -8.42 28.59
CA PRO A 98 5.15 -9.32 27.57
C PRO A 98 6.68 -9.49 27.70
N PRO A 99 7.24 -10.63 27.26
CA PRO A 99 8.69 -10.82 27.19
C PRO A 99 9.36 -9.65 26.45
N GLN A 100 10.49 -9.19 26.96
CA GLN A 100 11.25 -8.10 26.36
C GLN A 100 12.67 -8.56 26.03
N GLN A 101 13.11 -8.21 24.83
CA GLN A 101 14.52 -8.30 24.46
C GLN A 101 15.29 -7.15 25.10
N TYR A 102 16.41 -7.46 25.74
CA TYR A 102 17.33 -6.48 26.34
C TYR A 102 18.78 -6.92 26.11
N GLU A 103 19.71 -5.96 26.17
CA GLU A 103 21.13 -6.17 25.95
C GLU A 103 21.86 -6.08 27.30
N ALA A 104 21.92 -7.19 28.06
CA ALA A 104 22.46 -7.22 29.43
C ALA A 104 23.88 -6.66 29.54
N ASP A 105 24.77 -7.12 28.65
CA ASP A 105 26.17 -6.67 28.54
C ASP A 105 26.34 -5.54 27.51
N GLY A 106 25.24 -4.88 27.12
CA GLY A 106 25.20 -3.86 26.09
C GLY A 106 25.32 -4.41 24.65
N LYS A 107 25.52 -3.47 23.70
CA LYS A 107 25.52 -3.75 22.27
C LYS A 107 26.70 -4.61 21.86
N ARG A 108 26.41 -5.78 21.28
CA ARG A 108 27.42 -6.69 20.71
C ARG A 108 27.80 -6.36 19.25
N TYR A 109 27.27 -5.26 18.71
CA TYR A 109 27.59 -4.73 17.38
C TYR A 109 28.12 -3.30 17.52
N SER A 110 29.00 -2.89 16.60
CA SER A 110 29.40 -1.50 16.44
C SER A 110 28.67 -0.87 15.25
N LEU A 111 28.19 0.36 15.42
CA LEU A 111 27.66 1.20 14.35
C LEU A 111 28.50 2.48 14.29
N LYS A 112 29.14 2.72 13.14
CA LYS A 112 29.80 3.99 12.84
C LYS A 112 29.31 4.51 11.49
N ASP A 113 28.76 5.72 11.48
CA ASP A 113 28.13 6.33 10.32
C ASP A 113 27.04 5.41 9.72
N ARG A 114 27.35 4.74 8.61
CA ARG A 114 26.47 3.75 7.95
C ARG A 114 27.04 2.33 7.97
N GLN A 115 28.20 2.11 8.59
CA GLN A 115 28.85 0.81 8.68
C GLN A 115 28.44 0.10 9.97
N VAL A 116 27.93 -1.13 9.83
CA VAL A 116 27.68 -2.08 10.92
C VAL A 116 28.83 -3.09 10.95
N LYS A 117 29.29 -3.43 12.15
CA LYS A 117 30.12 -4.62 12.40
C LYS A 117 29.51 -5.46 13.51
N TYR A 118 29.40 -6.77 13.30
CA TYR A 118 28.84 -7.71 14.26
C TYR A 118 29.53 -9.06 14.11
N LEU A 119 30.30 -9.49 15.13
CA LEU A 119 31.20 -10.64 15.01
C LEU A 119 32.11 -10.45 13.77
N ASP A 120 32.25 -11.49 12.94
CA ASP A 120 33.01 -11.45 11.68
C ASP A 120 32.30 -10.72 10.52
N TRP A 121 31.07 -10.21 10.72
CA TRP A 121 30.31 -9.50 9.69
C TRP A 121 30.65 -8.02 9.64
N THR A 122 30.81 -7.48 8.44
CA THR A 122 30.81 -6.03 8.19
C THR A 122 30.00 -5.69 6.95
N PHE A 123 29.16 -4.67 7.01
CA PHE A 123 28.41 -4.16 5.86
C PHE A 123 28.05 -2.68 6.08
N ASN A 124 27.68 -1.99 5.02
CA ASN A 124 27.13 -0.63 5.06
C ASN A 124 25.63 -0.67 4.73
N PHE A 125 24.83 0.28 5.20
CA PHE A 125 23.41 0.36 4.84
C PHE A 125 22.98 1.73 4.29
N ARG A 126 21.84 1.75 3.58
CA ARG A 126 21.18 2.93 3.05
C ARG A 126 19.66 2.74 3.09
N MET A 127 18.93 3.84 3.22
CA MET A 127 17.51 3.93 2.93
C MET A 127 17.31 4.86 1.72
N SER A 128 16.47 4.45 0.78
CA SER A 128 16.09 5.21 -0.41
C SER A 128 14.59 5.51 -0.37
N PRO A 129 14.13 6.74 -0.69
CA PRO A 129 12.70 7.05 -0.71
C PRO A 129 11.97 6.35 -1.87
N PHE A 130 12.71 5.93 -2.90
CA PHE A 130 12.17 5.16 -4.03
C PHE A 130 12.40 3.66 -3.85
N THR A 131 13.62 3.26 -3.45
CA THR A 131 14.04 1.85 -3.45
C THR A 131 14.27 1.24 -2.06
N GLY A 132 13.87 1.92 -0.98
CA GLY A 132 13.82 1.32 0.36
C GLY A 132 15.18 0.93 0.96
N PRO A 133 15.22 -0.08 1.86
CA PRO A 133 16.44 -0.48 2.55
C PRO A 133 17.40 -1.22 1.61
N SER A 134 18.69 -0.94 1.73
CA SER A 134 19.75 -1.64 1.01
C SER A 134 21.03 -1.74 1.84
N VAL A 135 21.78 -2.82 1.63
CA VAL A 135 23.07 -3.09 2.28
C VAL A 135 24.17 -3.34 1.24
N TYR A 136 25.38 -2.86 1.52
CA TYR A 136 26.50 -2.74 0.58
C TYR A 136 27.84 -3.16 1.19
N ASP A 137 28.75 -3.67 0.35
CA ASP A 137 30.07 -4.21 0.73
C ASP A 137 29.94 -5.24 1.87
N ILE A 138 29.09 -6.23 1.67
CA ILE A 138 28.78 -7.26 2.67
C ILE A 138 29.93 -8.24 2.73
N ARG A 139 30.56 -8.34 3.91
CA ARG A 139 31.71 -9.20 4.16
C ARG A 139 31.49 -10.10 5.37
N PHE A 140 32.06 -11.28 5.30
CA PHE A 140 32.22 -12.21 6.41
C PHE A 140 33.70 -12.59 6.49
N LYS A 141 34.31 -12.49 7.68
CA LYS A 141 35.75 -12.74 7.91
C LYS A 141 36.67 -11.91 6.99
N GLY A 142 36.23 -10.71 6.61
CA GLY A 142 36.93 -9.79 5.72
C GLY A 142 36.70 -10.02 4.21
N GLU A 143 36.31 -11.23 3.81
CA GLU A 143 35.99 -11.58 2.44
C GLU A 143 34.60 -11.07 2.04
N ARG A 144 34.48 -10.46 0.85
CA ARG A 144 33.21 -9.92 0.35
C ARG A 144 32.35 -11.06 -0.21
N ILE A 145 31.17 -11.26 0.35
CA ILE A 145 30.19 -12.23 -0.14
C ILE A 145 29.20 -11.62 -1.15
N ALA A 146 28.91 -10.32 -1.03
CA ALA A 146 28.02 -9.59 -1.93
C ALA A 146 28.39 -8.11 -1.98
N TYR A 147 28.27 -7.49 -3.16
CA TYR A 147 28.47 -6.05 -3.32
C TYR A 147 27.26 -5.25 -2.83
N GLU A 148 26.05 -5.70 -3.15
CA GLU A 148 24.77 -5.05 -2.83
C GLU A 148 23.69 -6.11 -2.64
N ILE A 149 22.85 -5.94 -1.61
CA ILE A 149 21.55 -6.60 -1.46
C ILE A 149 20.56 -5.51 -1.04
N GLY A 150 19.51 -5.28 -1.82
CA GLY A 150 18.56 -4.19 -1.58
C GLY A 150 17.12 -4.58 -1.81
N LEU A 151 16.19 -3.81 -1.22
CA LEU A 151 14.78 -4.00 -1.48
C LEU A 151 14.49 -3.69 -2.93
N SER A 152 13.73 -4.63 -3.46
CA SER A 152 13.35 -4.74 -4.83
C SER A 152 11.96 -5.42 -4.92
N GLU A 153 11.36 -5.49 -6.12
CA GLU A 153 9.95 -5.18 -6.46
C GLU A 153 8.85 -5.54 -5.45
N ILE A 154 7.93 -4.58 -5.23
CA ILE A 154 6.64 -4.84 -4.58
C ILE A 154 5.50 -4.38 -5.51
N SER A 155 5.15 -5.27 -6.43
CA SER A 155 3.97 -5.15 -7.29
C SER A 155 2.77 -5.88 -6.66
N LEU A 156 1.64 -5.19 -6.53
CA LEU A 156 0.35 -5.79 -6.16
C LEU A 156 -0.59 -5.74 -7.37
N TYR A 157 -1.12 -6.90 -7.74
CA TYR A 157 -2.05 -7.07 -8.86
C TYR A 157 -3.43 -7.41 -8.33
N TYR A 158 -4.40 -6.54 -8.60
CA TYR A 158 -5.79 -6.77 -8.25
C TYR A 158 -6.64 -7.07 -9.48
N SER A 159 -7.67 -7.88 -9.26
CA SER A 159 -8.74 -8.16 -10.22
C SER A 159 -10.05 -8.26 -9.44
N GLY A 160 -11.15 -7.85 -10.06
CA GLY A 160 -12.48 -7.89 -9.46
C GLY A 160 -13.55 -7.45 -10.45
N PHE A 161 -14.76 -7.17 -9.95
CA PHE A 161 -15.88 -6.74 -10.79
C PHE A 161 -15.94 -5.22 -10.95
N ALA A 162 -15.65 -4.47 -9.88
CA ALA A 162 -15.70 -3.02 -9.90
C ALA A 162 -14.48 -2.42 -10.62
N PRO A 163 -14.58 -1.26 -11.31
CA PRO A 163 -13.48 -0.70 -12.11
C PRO A 163 -12.22 -0.34 -11.32
N MET A 164 -12.35 -0.04 -10.02
CA MET A 164 -11.20 0.08 -9.12
C MET A 164 -10.37 -1.20 -9.03
N GLN A 165 -11.01 -2.37 -9.13
CA GLN A 165 -10.39 -3.69 -8.98
C GLN A 165 -9.99 -4.26 -10.34
N VAL A 166 -10.68 -3.87 -11.42
CA VAL A 166 -10.33 -4.25 -12.79
C VAL A 166 -9.08 -3.50 -13.24
N GLY A 167 -7.91 -4.12 -13.08
CA GLY A 167 -6.66 -3.59 -13.63
C GLY A 167 -5.94 -2.57 -12.76
N SER A 168 -6.29 -2.46 -11.47
CA SER A 168 -5.40 -1.83 -10.49
C SER A 168 -4.08 -2.58 -10.43
N ARG A 169 -3.01 -1.86 -10.76
CA ARG A 169 -1.62 -2.29 -10.68
C ARG A 169 -0.90 -1.34 -9.76
N ASP A 170 -0.86 -1.68 -8.48
CA ASP A 170 -0.12 -0.90 -7.51
C ASP A 170 1.33 -1.36 -7.57
N VAL A 171 2.11 -0.69 -8.41
CA VAL A 171 3.57 -0.86 -8.48
C VAL A 171 4.20 0.07 -7.46
N ILE A 172 4.60 -0.47 -6.32
CA ILE A 172 5.44 0.25 -5.36
C ILE A 172 6.88 -0.03 -5.80
N ILE A 173 7.45 0.89 -6.60
CA ILE A 173 8.65 0.66 -7.42
C ILE A 173 9.83 0.13 -6.59
N PHE A 174 10.26 -1.10 -6.85
CA PHE A 174 11.58 -1.59 -6.48
C PHE A 174 12.08 -2.62 -7.58
N MET A 175 13.40 -2.87 -7.79
CA MET A 175 14.03 -3.81 -8.81
C MET A 175 14.05 -5.34 -8.52
N PHE A 176 15.24 -5.98 -8.68
CA PHE A 176 15.88 -7.11 -7.93
C PHE A 176 16.91 -7.67 -8.91
N SER A 177 18.14 -7.14 -8.88
CA SER A 177 19.21 -7.62 -9.77
C SER A 177 20.22 -8.42 -8.96
N TYR A 178 20.16 -9.74 -9.08
CA TYR A 178 21.20 -10.62 -8.57
C TYR A 178 22.29 -10.81 -9.63
N TYR A 179 23.49 -10.31 -9.34
CA TYR A 179 24.70 -10.62 -10.09
C TYR A 179 25.74 -11.29 -9.17
N THR A 180 25.56 -12.58 -8.91
CA THR A 180 26.66 -13.55 -8.72
C THR A 180 26.11 -14.98 -8.77
N HIS A 181 26.90 -15.90 -9.35
CA HIS A 181 26.68 -17.33 -9.14
C HIS A 181 26.98 -17.67 -7.68
N TYR A 182 25.98 -18.16 -6.95
CA TYR A 182 26.02 -19.26 -5.97
C TYR A 182 24.71 -19.20 -5.15
N CYS A 183 23.92 -20.27 -5.21
CA CYS A 183 22.68 -20.37 -4.46
C CYS A 183 23.01 -20.67 -2.99
N MET A 184 22.69 -19.77 -2.06
CA MET A 184 22.81 -20.02 -0.63
C MET A 184 21.45 -19.87 0.04
N LEU A 185 20.94 -21.00 0.53
CA LEU A 185 19.74 -21.08 1.35
C LEU A 185 20.03 -20.41 2.71
N ILE A 186 19.19 -19.47 3.13
CA ILE A 186 19.21 -18.95 4.51
C ILE A 186 18.03 -19.59 5.24
N ILE A 187 18.33 -20.17 6.40
CA ILE A 187 17.38 -20.84 7.31
C ILE A 187 16.86 -19.80 8.32
#